data_AF-A0A0U5FP83-F1
#
_entry.id   AF-A0A0U5FP83-F1
#
_cell.length_a   1.000
_cell.length_b   1.000
_cell.length_c   1.000
_cell.angle_alpha   90.00
_cell.angle_beta   90.00
_cell.angle_gamma   90.00
#
_symmetry.space_group_name_H-M   'P 1'
#
loop_
_entity.id
_entity.type
_entity.pdbx_description
1 polymer ?
#
loop_
_entity_poly.entity_id
_entity_poly.type
_entity_poly.pdbx_seq_one_letter_code
_entity_poly.pdbx_strand_id
1 'polypeptide(L)'
;MACIRGMANRGRLDAKCPNRKLHGGQWHPMDARGFTRNLHRQLVRNRNEGFEPLHIRGRTGYLLKATLLSHGYTVIIKATTEKENALIAETDNYRRLRTLQGHQIPVCLGSFVPNIDYWYHGEIMTHMMILSWSGTRLQRIINNENSAFFHEERNRCLSILQSHGVDHKDKEWRNMLWDESTQRLVIIDLEDVEWLKQPKRPRALQPTSGNLCHHAARAPRNKRRRLPSLPAACNS
;
A
#
# COMPACT_ATOMS: atom_id res chain seq x y z
N MET A 1 2.56 -8.39 -11.40
CA MET A 1 2.39 -7.99 -9.98
C MET A 1 1.57 -8.96 -9.12
N ALA A 2 0.54 -9.63 -9.66
CA ALA A 2 -0.43 -10.38 -8.87
C ALA A 2 0.17 -11.43 -7.90
N CYS A 3 1.18 -12.20 -8.33
CA CYS A 3 1.90 -13.14 -7.47
C CYS A 3 2.52 -12.49 -6.21
N ILE A 4 3.25 -11.38 -6.35
CA ILE A 4 3.85 -10.66 -5.22
C ILE A 4 2.78 -10.05 -4.31
N ARG A 5 1.68 -9.54 -4.88
CA ARG A 5 0.52 -9.06 -4.12
C ARG A 5 -0.13 -10.19 -3.31
N GLY A 6 -0.27 -11.38 -3.92
CA GLY A 6 -0.74 -12.60 -3.27
C GLY A 6 0.13 -12.95 -2.06
N MET A 7 1.45 -12.98 -2.24
CA MET A 7 2.41 -13.23 -1.15
C MET A 7 2.29 -12.19 -0.03
N ALA A 8 2.26 -10.89 -0.37
CA ALA A 8 2.13 -9.82 0.62
C ALA A 8 0.84 -9.91 1.46
N ASN A 9 -0.23 -10.46 0.88
CA ASN A 9 -1.53 -10.64 1.54
C ASN A 9 -1.77 -12.07 2.06
N ARG A 10 -0.77 -12.95 2.07
CA ARG A 10 -0.90 -14.37 2.47
C ARG A 10 -1.99 -15.11 1.69
N GLY A 11 -2.14 -14.76 0.42
CA GLY A 11 -3.12 -15.32 -0.50
C GLY A 11 -2.68 -16.62 -1.16
N ARG A 12 -3.53 -17.10 -2.07
CA ARG A 12 -3.26 -18.25 -2.94
C ARG A 12 -2.24 -17.87 -4.01
N LEU A 13 -1.52 -18.87 -4.52
CA LEU A 13 -0.61 -18.68 -5.64
C LEU A 13 -1.37 -18.19 -6.88
N ASP A 14 -0.76 -17.24 -7.58
CA ASP A 14 -1.21 -16.80 -8.89
C ASP A 14 -1.03 -17.92 -9.93
N ALA A 15 -2.14 -18.31 -10.55
CA ALA A 15 -2.16 -19.36 -11.58
C ALA A 15 -1.33 -18.99 -12.82
N LYS A 16 -1.16 -17.70 -13.10
CA LYS A 16 -0.39 -17.18 -14.24
C LYS A 16 1.09 -16.95 -13.91
N CYS A 17 1.53 -17.20 -12.68
CA CYS A 17 2.92 -16.96 -12.31
C CYS A 17 3.85 -17.98 -13.01
N PRO A 18 4.87 -17.53 -13.76
CA PRO A 18 5.82 -18.44 -14.41
C PRO A 18 6.61 -19.27 -13.39
N ASN A 19 6.81 -18.72 -12.20
CA ASN A 19 7.56 -19.36 -11.11
C ASN A 19 6.66 -20.12 -10.12
N ARG A 20 5.38 -20.35 -10.46
CA ARG A 20 4.40 -21.00 -9.57
C ARG A 20 4.90 -22.31 -8.97
N LYS A 21 5.61 -23.13 -9.77
CA LYS A 21 6.17 -24.42 -9.33
C LYS A 21 7.25 -24.25 -8.25
N LEU A 22 7.99 -23.15 -8.26
CA LEU A 22 9.04 -22.84 -7.28
C LEU A 22 8.48 -22.39 -5.93
N HIS A 23 7.17 -22.12 -5.83
CA HIS A 23 6.54 -21.72 -4.57
C HIS A 23 6.13 -22.92 -3.69
N GLY A 24 6.13 -24.13 -4.23
CA GLY A 24 6.02 -25.38 -3.46
C GLY A 24 4.64 -25.75 -2.90
N GLY A 25 3.54 -25.08 -3.29
CA GLY A 25 2.21 -25.38 -2.74
C GLY A 25 1.02 -24.71 -3.43
N GLN A 26 -0.11 -24.59 -2.72
CA GLN A 26 -1.28 -23.82 -3.18
C GLN A 26 -1.29 -22.37 -2.66
N TRP A 27 -0.52 -22.10 -1.61
CA TRP A 27 -0.43 -20.83 -0.90
C TRP A 27 1.01 -20.33 -0.92
N HIS A 28 1.19 -19.01 -0.79
CA HIS A 28 2.53 -18.45 -0.67
C HIS A 28 3.18 -18.90 0.66
N PRO A 29 4.42 -19.43 0.63
CA PRO A 29 5.09 -19.98 1.82
C PRO A 29 5.61 -18.90 2.78
N MET A 30 5.56 -17.63 2.39
CA MET A 30 6.00 -16.50 3.19
C MET A 30 5.13 -15.27 2.92
N ASP A 31 5.17 -14.34 3.86
CA ASP A 31 4.61 -13.00 3.70
C ASP A 31 5.70 -11.98 3.34
N ALA A 32 5.33 -10.70 3.22
CA ALA A 32 6.26 -9.61 2.92
C ALA A 32 7.44 -9.54 3.91
N ARG A 33 7.21 -9.75 5.21
CA ARG A 33 8.27 -9.72 6.22
C ARG A 33 9.22 -10.91 6.06
N GLY A 34 8.68 -12.10 5.83
CA GLY A 34 9.45 -13.31 5.55
C GLY A 34 10.30 -13.16 4.29
N PHE A 35 9.73 -12.61 3.23
CA PHE A 35 10.43 -12.29 1.99
C PHE A 35 11.61 -11.34 2.23
N THR A 36 11.36 -10.18 2.84
CA THR A 36 12.37 -9.15 3.10
C THR A 36 13.55 -9.70 3.88
N ARG A 37 13.27 -10.46 4.94
CA ARG A 37 14.31 -11.12 5.76
C ARG A 37 15.11 -12.17 4.98
N ASN A 38 14.44 -12.96 4.13
CA ASN A 38 15.11 -13.96 3.31
C ASN A 38 16.00 -13.31 2.24
N LEU A 39 15.52 -12.24 1.59
CA LEU A 39 16.29 -11.51 0.58
C LEU A 39 17.49 -10.79 1.20
N HIS A 40 17.32 -10.18 2.38
CA HIS A 40 18.43 -9.57 3.13
C HIS A 40 19.49 -10.61 3.52
N ARG A 41 19.09 -11.80 4.00
CA ARG A 41 20.03 -12.91 4.24
C ARG A 41 20.76 -13.35 2.98
N GLN A 42 20.07 -13.38 1.83
CA GLN A 42 20.70 -13.70 0.54
C GLN A 42 21.75 -12.65 0.18
N LEU A 43 21.44 -11.36 0.32
CA LEU A 43 22.36 -10.24 0.07
C LEU A 43 23.62 -10.33 0.93
N VAL A 44 23.46 -10.58 2.24
CA VAL A 44 24.58 -10.72 3.18
C VAL A 44 25.48 -11.91 2.81
N ARG A 45 24.89 -13.03 2.36
CA ARG A 45 25.64 -14.22 1.97
C ARG A 45 26.40 -14.01 0.67
N ASN A 46 25.75 -13.45 -0.35
CA ASN A 46 26.36 -13.19 -1.65
C ASN A 46 25.65 -12.02 -2.34
N ARG A 47 26.37 -10.92 -2.51
CA ARG A 47 25.85 -9.69 -3.10
C ARG A 47 25.62 -9.74 -4.61
N ASN A 48 26.12 -10.78 -5.29
CA ASN A 48 26.02 -10.94 -6.74
C ASN A 48 24.90 -11.93 -7.11
N GLU A 49 24.66 -12.94 -6.28
CA GLU A 49 23.71 -14.01 -6.59
C GLU A 49 22.26 -13.54 -6.48
N GLY A 50 21.59 -13.45 -7.63
CA GLY A 50 20.21 -13.00 -7.71
C GLY A 50 20.04 -11.48 -7.55
N PHE A 51 21.12 -10.69 -7.65
CA PHE A 51 21.07 -9.23 -7.64
C PHE A 51 21.69 -8.70 -8.93
N GLU A 52 20.95 -7.88 -9.65
CA GLU A 52 21.31 -7.31 -10.94
C GLU A 52 21.15 -5.79 -10.86
N PRO A 53 22.24 -5.02 -10.80
CA PRO A 53 22.14 -3.58 -10.82
C PRO A 53 21.60 -3.10 -12.16
N LEU A 54 20.61 -2.19 -12.13
CA LEU A 54 19.97 -1.72 -13.37
C LEU A 54 20.68 -0.51 -13.96
N HIS A 55 21.71 0.03 -13.30
CA HIS A 55 22.39 1.27 -13.68
C HIS A 55 21.44 2.47 -13.86
N ILE A 56 20.32 2.46 -13.15
CA ILE A 56 19.35 3.55 -13.12
C ILE A 56 19.51 4.29 -11.79
N ARG A 57 19.86 5.58 -11.86
CA ARG A 57 19.83 6.51 -10.72
C ARG A 57 18.52 7.29 -10.75
N GLY A 58 17.67 7.06 -9.75
CA GLY A 58 16.47 7.86 -9.48
C GLY A 58 16.79 9.06 -8.58
N ARG A 59 15.75 9.80 -8.18
CA ARG A 59 15.91 10.99 -7.33
C ARG A 59 16.46 10.65 -5.94
N THR A 60 16.04 9.54 -5.34
CA THR A 60 16.43 9.14 -3.99
C THR A 60 17.34 7.92 -3.91
N GLY A 61 17.79 7.35 -5.03
CA GLY A 61 18.71 6.23 -4.98
C GLY A 61 18.85 5.49 -6.29
N TYR A 62 19.52 4.34 -6.23
CA TYR A 62 19.73 3.45 -7.36
C TYR A 62 18.73 2.31 -7.37
N LEU A 63 18.42 1.83 -8.58
CA LEU A 63 17.57 0.66 -8.76
C LEU A 63 18.39 -0.60 -9.02
N LEU A 64 17.98 -1.67 -8.36
CA LEU A 64 18.50 -3.02 -8.56
C LEU A 64 17.33 -3.96 -8.80
N LYS A 65 17.49 -4.93 -9.68
CA LYS A 65 16.60 -6.07 -9.77
C LYS A 65 17.12 -7.14 -8.82
N ALA A 66 16.23 -7.74 -8.05
CA ALA A 66 16.58 -8.81 -7.12
C ALA A 66 15.63 -10.00 -7.30
N THR A 67 16.17 -11.21 -7.24
CA THR A 67 15.42 -12.45 -7.29
C THR A 67 15.75 -13.28 -6.05
N LEU A 68 14.72 -13.61 -5.27
CA LEU A 68 14.87 -14.55 -4.16
C LEU A 68 15.00 -15.96 -4.73
N LEU A 69 16.24 -16.47 -4.75
CA LEU A 69 16.61 -17.67 -5.51
C LEU A 69 15.85 -18.92 -5.06
N SER A 70 15.54 -19.01 -3.76
CA SER A 70 14.81 -20.15 -3.19
C SER A 70 13.41 -20.35 -3.77
N HIS A 71 12.75 -19.30 -4.27
CA HIS A 71 11.34 -19.36 -4.70
C HIS A 71 11.06 -18.64 -6.03
N GLY A 72 12.07 -18.02 -6.65
CA GLY A 72 11.94 -17.33 -7.94
C GLY A 72 11.13 -16.03 -7.91
N TYR A 73 10.87 -15.44 -6.74
CA TYR A 73 10.22 -14.13 -6.68
C TYR A 73 11.19 -13.04 -7.13
N THR A 74 10.81 -12.23 -8.12
CA THR A 74 11.60 -11.11 -8.62
C THR A 74 10.96 -9.78 -8.24
N VAL A 75 11.80 -8.85 -7.76
CA VAL A 75 11.43 -7.54 -7.23
C VAL A 75 12.42 -6.47 -7.70
N ILE A 76 12.05 -5.21 -7.51
CA ILE A 76 12.94 -4.06 -7.63
C ILE A 76 13.33 -3.63 -6.22
N ILE A 77 14.62 -3.36 -6.02
CA ILE A 77 15.14 -2.68 -4.85
C ILE A 77 15.46 -1.24 -5.24
N LYS A 78 15.10 -0.29 -4.38
CA LYS A 78 15.57 1.10 -4.43
C LYS A 78 16.53 1.28 -3.25
N ALA A 79 17.81 1.53 -3.53
CA ALA A 79 18.87 1.65 -2.53
C ALA A 79 19.42 3.07 -2.49
N THR A 80 19.64 3.62 -1.30
CA THR A 80 20.13 4.98 -1.11
C THR A 80 21.36 5.03 -0.20
N THR A 81 22.08 6.15 -0.26
CA THR A 81 23.18 6.50 0.67
C THR A 81 22.76 7.69 1.54
N GLU A 82 22.51 8.85 0.93
CA GLU A 82 22.26 10.11 1.63
C GLU A 82 20.77 10.41 1.85
N LYS A 83 19.86 9.75 1.12
CA LYS A 83 18.42 10.07 1.14
C LYS A 83 17.60 9.06 1.93
N GLU A 84 18.16 8.51 3.00
CA GLU A 84 17.52 7.51 3.86
C GLU A 84 16.15 7.97 4.36
N ASN A 85 16.05 9.17 4.93
CA ASN A 85 14.79 9.71 5.43
C ASN A 85 13.70 9.81 4.35
N ALA A 86 14.08 10.17 3.12
CA ALA A 86 13.14 10.23 2.00
C ALA A 86 12.67 8.84 1.58
N LEU A 87 13.57 7.85 1.57
CA LEU A 87 13.24 6.46 1.25
C LEU A 87 12.36 5.80 2.33
N ILE A 88 12.59 6.14 3.61
CA ILE A 88 11.74 5.74 4.73
C ILE A 88 10.35 6.37 4.58
N ALA A 89 10.27 7.67 4.31
CA ALA A 89 9.00 8.37 4.09
C ALA A 89 8.22 7.76 2.91
N GLU A 90 8.88 7.45 1.81
CA GLU A 90 8.27 6.75 0.67
C GLU A 90 7.74 5.37 1.10
N THR A 91 8.52 4.58 1.84
CA THR A 91 8.08 3.29 2.39
C THR A 91 6.81 3.44 3.23
N ASP A 92 6.72 4.49 4.06
CA ASP A 92 5.55 4.77 4.88
C ASP A 92 4.34 5.21 4.05
N ASN A 93 4.54 5.95 2.96
CA ASN A 93 3.48 6.28 2.03
C ASN A 93 2.87 5.02 1.40
N TYR A 94 3.69 4.06 0.96
CA TYR A 94 3.20 2.76 0.49
C TYR A 94 2.41 2.00 1.58
N ARG A 95 2.90 2.01 2.83
CA ARG A 95 2.20 1.37 3.96
C ARG A 95 0.82 1.97 4.19
N ARG A 96 0.69 3.30 4.11
CA ARG A 96 -0.57 4.02 4.29
C ARG A 96 -1.54 3.80 3.13
N LEU A 97 -1.04 3.57 1.91
CA LEU A 97 -1.82 3.31 0.71
C LEU A 97 -2.00 1.82 0.41
N ARG A 98 -2.09 0.97 1.45
CA ARG A 98 -2.11 -0.49 1.32
C ARG A 98 -3.17 -1.01 0.34
N THR A 99 -4.34 -0.37 0.26
CA THR A 99 -5.45 -0.78 -0.62
C THR A 99 -5.14 -0.59 -2.10
N LEU A 100 -4.25 0.34 -2.45
CA LEU A 100 -3.86 0.65 -3.82
C LEU A 100 -2.73 -0.26 -4.34
N GLN A 101 -2.05 -0.98 -3.43
CA GLN A 101 -0.87 -1.77 -3.77
C GLN A 101 -1.19 -2.95 -4.70
N GLY A 102 -0.43 -3.03 -5.78
CA GLY A 102 -0.62 -3.96 -6.88
C GLY A 102 -1.83 -3.65 -7.76
N HIS A 103 -2.34 -2.41 -7.72
CA HIS A 103 -3.39 -1.91 -8.61
C HIS A 103 -3.02 -0.56 -9.22
N GLN A 104 -2.90 0.49 -8.39
CA GLN A 104 -2.51 1.84 -8.83
C GLN A 104 -1.08 2.20 -8.44
N ILE A 105 -0.50 1.48 -7.48
CA ILE A 105 0.90 1.64 -7.05
C ILE A 105 1.56 0.26 -6.91
N PRO A 106 2.90 0.15 -6.96
CA PRO A 106 3.60 -1.09 -6.69
C PRO A 106 3.24 -1.71 -5.33
N VAL A 107 3.49 -3.01 -5.20
CA VAL A 107 3.49 -3.68 -3.90
C VAL A 107 4.84 -3.44 -3.23
N CYS A 108 4.86 -2.67 -2.15
CA CYS A 108 5.98 -2.53 -1.25
C CYS A 108 6.00 -3.69 -0.24
N LEU A 109 7.14 -4.40 -0.20
CA LEU A 109 7.37 -5.52 0.71
C LEU A 109 8.08 -5.10 2.00
N GLY A 110 8.48 -3.82 2.07
CA GLY A 110 9.18 -3.22 3.19
C GLY A 110 10.55 -2.69 2.79
N SER A 111 11.37 -2.44 3.80
CA SER A 111 12.72 -1.94 3.66
C SER A 111 13.64 -2.55 4.71
N PHE A 112 14.95 -2.48 4.48
CA PHE A 112 15.98 -2.98 5.39
C PHE A 112 17.29 -2.19 5.22
N VAL A 113 18.08 -2.17 6.29
CA VAL A 113 19.47 -1.70 6.28
C VAL A 113 20.35 -2.91 5.91
N PRO A 114 21.21 -2.82 4.88
CA PRO A 114 22.15 -3.89 4.55
C PRO A 114 23.10 -4.16 5.72
N ASN A 115 23.24 -5.43 6.15
CA ASN A 115 24.17 -5.79 7.23
C ASN A 115 25.57 -6.13 6.68
N ILE A 116 25.95 -5.47 5.58
CA ILE A 116 27.24 -5.55 4.89
C ILE A 116 27.52 -4.20 4.25
N ASP A 117 28.79 -3.91 3.97
CA ASP A 117 29.18 -2.77 3.14
C ASP A 117 28.82 -3.04 1.68
N TYR A 118 27.59 -2.71 1.32
CA TYR A 118 27.11 -2.83 -0.05
C TYR A 118 27.50 -1.58 -0.84
N TRP A 119 28.64 -1.66 -1.54
CA TRP A 119 29.12 -0.61 -2.42
C TRP A 119 28.44 -0.67 -3.78
N TYR A 120 27.92 0.47 -4.24
CA TYR A 120 27.38 0.61 -5.58
C TYR A 120 27.70 2.00 -6.14
N HIS A 121 28.30 2.04 -7.34
CA HIS A 121 28.85 3.26 -7.96
C HIS A 121 29.74 4.11 -7.01
N GLY A 122 30.53 3.45 -6.16
CA GLY A 122 31.45 4.14 -5.23
C GLY A 122 30.77 4.73 -3.99
N GLU A 123 29.50 4.42 -3.75
CA GLU A 123 28.75 4.86 -2.57
C GLU A 123 28.31 3.62 -1.75
N ILE A 124 28.34 3.72 -0.42
CA ILE A 124 27.81 2.67 0.47
C ILE A 124 26.29 2.84 0.54
N MET A 125 25.54 1.78 0.25
CA MET A 125 24.09 1.80 0.38
C MET A 125 23.69 1.61 1.84
N THR A 126 23.05 2.63 2.42
CA THR A 126 22.65 2.69 3.83
C THR A 126 21.25 2.16 4.07
N HIS A 127 20.35 2.27 3.08
CA HIS A 127 18.97 1.77 3.21
C HIS A 127 18.43 1.25 1.88
N MET A 128 17.61 0.19 1.94
CA MET A 128 17.04 -0.48 0.77
C MET A 128 15.54 -0.71 0.93
N MET A 129 14.73 -0.23 -0.03
CA MET A 129 13.29 -0.48 -0.11
C MET A 129 12.98 -1.49 -1.21
N ILE A 130 12.04 -2.40 -0.98
CA ILE A 130 11.67 -3.48 -1.90
C ILE A 130 10.27 -3.23 -2.48
N LEU A 131 10.18 -3.14 -3.81
CA LEU A 131 8.96 -2.95 -4.58
C LEU A 131 8.74 -4.09 -5.59
N SER A 132 7.48 -4.39 -5.93
CA SER A 132 7.18 -5.29 -7.04
C SER A 132 7.57 -4.69 -8.38
N TRP A 133 7.95 -5.54 -9.34
CA TRP A 133 7.95 -5.15 -10.75
C TRP A 133 6.54 -4.78 -11.20
N SER A 134 6.38 -3.62 -11.84
CA SER A 134 5.07 -2.98 -12.02
C SER A 134 4.75 -2.54 -13.46
N GLY A 135 5.48 -3.05 -14.45
CA GLY A 135 5.16 -2.85 -15.87
C GLY A 135 6.22 -2.11 -16.65
N THR A 136 5.85 -1.59 -17.82
CA THR A 136 6.72 -0.88 -18.75
C THR A 136 6.57 0.63 -18.56
N ARG A 137 7.67 1.38 -18.56
CA ARG A 137 7.63 2.85 -18.44
C ARG A 137 6.80 3.47 -19.55
N LEU A 138 5.82 4.30 -19.17
CA LEU A 138 4.88 4.86 -20.11
C LEU A 138 5.55 5.78 -21.14
N GLN A 139 6.57 6.52 -20.71
CA GLN A 139 7.42 7.35 -21.58
C GLN A 139 8.00 6.58 -22.79
N ARG A 140 8.12 5.25 -22.74
CA ARG A 140 8.63 4.42 -23.84
C ARG A 140 7.56 3.97 -24.83
N ILE A 141 6.28 4.04 -24.47
CA ILE A 141 5.18 3.45 -25.26
C ILE A 141 4.13 4.48 -25.68
N ILE A 142 4.05 5.62 -24.99
CA ILE A 142 3.16 6.72 -25.37
C ILE A 142 3.62 7.35 -26.68
N ASN A 143 2.68 7.58 -27.59
CA ASN A 143 2.87 8.21 -28.89
C ASN A 143 1.61 9.01 -29.26
N ASN A 144 1.62 9.68 -30.42
CA ASN A 144 0.51 10.54 -30.83
C ASN A 144 -0.81 9.78 -31.03
N GLU A 145 -0.77 8.52 -31.42
CA GLU A 145 -1.96 7.69 -31.72
C GLU A 145 -2.68 7.27 -30.43
N ASN A 146 -1.92 6.95 -29.38
CA ASN A 146 -2.45 6.45 -28.11
C ASN A 146 -2.47 7.51 -26.98
N SER A 147 -2.02 8.73 -27.26
CA SER A 147 -1.89 9.81 -26.29
C SER A 147 -3.19 10.08 -25.53
N ALA A 148 -4.31 10.22 -26.26
CA ALA A 148 -5.62 10.51 -25.66
C ALA A 148 -6.04 9.45 -24.62
N PHE A 149 -5.86 8.17 -24.96
CA PHE A 149 -6.13 7.05 -24.07
C PHE A 149 -5.28 7.11 -22.79
N PHE A 150 -3.97 7.34 -22.92
CA PHE A 150 -3.08 7.40 -21.76
C PHE A 150 -3.29 8.64 -20.89
N HIS A 151 -3.72 9.76 -21.47
CA HIS A 151 -4.16 10.92 -20.71
C HIS A 151 -5.41 10.62 -19.87
N GLU A 152 -6.38 9.90 -20.42
CA GLU A 152 -7.56 9.47 -19.68
C GLU A 152 -7.20 8.51 -18.54
N GLU A 153 -6.38 7.48 -18.82
CA GLU A 153 -5.93 6.53 -17.80
C GLU A 153 -5.08 7.20 -16.71
N ARG A 154 -4.26 8.19 -17.06
CA ARG A 154 -3.54 9.02 -16.08
C ARG A 154 -4.51 9.78 -15.17
N ASN A 155 -5.50 10.46 -15.74
CA ASN A 155 -6.47 11.22 -14.97
C ASN A 155 -7.29 10.32 -14.04
N ARG A 156 -7.68 9.13 -14.53
CA ARG A 156 -8.33 8.10 -13.74
C ARG A 156 -7.46 7.60 -12.60
N CYS A 157 -6.18 7.31 -12.85
CA CYS A 157 -5.28 6.82 -11.81
C CYS A 157 -5.05 7.90 -10.74
N LEU A 158 -4.83 9.15 -11.14
CA LEU A 158 -4.64 10.27 -10.22
C LEU A 158 -5.89 10.56 -9.37
N SER A 159 -7.10 10.47 -9.95
CA SER A 159 -8.34 10.67 -9.19
C SER A 159 -8.54 9.58 -8.12
N ILE A 160 -8.09 8.35 -8.37
CA ILE A 160 -8.09 7.27 -7.36
C ILE A 160 -7.12 7.58 -6.22
N LEU A 161 -5.93 8.12 -6.49
CA LEU A 161 -5.02 8.55 -5.42
C LEU A 161 -5.64 9.68 -4.58
N GLN A 162 -6.25 10.66 -5.25
CA GLN A 162 -6.92 11.78 -4.58
C GLN A 162 -8.10 11.32 -3.72
N SER A 163 -8.88 10.33 -4.17
CA SER A 163 -9.97 9.75 -3.37
C SER A 163 -9.46 9.01 -2.12
N HIS A 164 -8.18 8.61 -2.11
CA HIS A 164 -7.49 8.05 -0.94
C HIS A 164 -6.76 9.13 -0.11
N GLY A 165 -7.01 10.41 -0.40
CA GLY A 165 -6.49 11.55 0.36
C GLY A 165 -5.05 11.90 0.03
N VAL A 166 -4.56 11.56 -1.16
CA VAL A 166 -3.18 11.82 -1.58
C VAL A 166 -3.12 12.54 -2.93
N ASP A 167 -2.35 13.61 -3.01
CA ASP A 167 -1.95 14.23 -4.28
C ASP A 167 -0.46 13.95 -4.55
N HIS A 168 -0.20 13.24 -5.65
CA HIS A 168 1.16 12.94 -6.09
C HIS A 168 1.75 14.18 -6.79
N LYS A 169 2.84 14.75 -6.29
CA LYS A 169 3.36 16.03 -6.82
C LYS A 169 4.04 15.90 -8.16
N ASP A 170 4.68 14.76 -8.39
CA ASP A 170 5.41 14.51 -9.61
C ASP A 170 4.60 13.65 -10.60
N LYS A 171 3.74 14.31 -11.39
CA LYS A 171 2.77 13.66 -12.28
C LYS A 171 3.35 13.33 -13.67
N GLU A 172 4.67 13.34 -13.82
CA GLU A 172 5.33 13.12 -15.10
C GLU A 172 5.24 11.66 -15.60
N TRP A 173 5.27 11.48 -16.92
CA TRP A 173 5.14 10.16 -17.56
C TRP A 173 6.23 9.15 -17.17
N ARG A 174 7.40 9.65 -16.75
CA ARG A 174 8.49 8.80 -16.25
C ARG A 174 8.15 8.10 -14.92
N ASN A 175 7.18 8.61 -14.17
CA ASN A 175 6.68 8.04 -12.91
C ASN A 175 5.41 7.20 -13.12
N MET A 176 5.11 6.84 -14.37
CA MET A 176 3.96 6.04 -14.74
C MET A 176 4.42 4.79 -15.49
N LEU A 177 3.92 3.64 -15.07
CA LEU A 177 4.14 2.35 -15.70
C LEU A 177 2.83 1.81 -16.25
N TRP A 178 2.88 1.10 -17.36
CA TRP A 178 1.77 0.35 -17.89
C TRP A 178 1.90 -1.12 -17.51
N ASP A 179 0.94 -1.63 -16.75
CA ASP A 179 0.85 -3.06 -16.44
C ASP A 179 -0.04 -3.76 -17.47
N GLU A 180 0.60 -4.40 -18.45
CA GLU A 180 -0.10 -5.16 -19.49
C GLU A 180 -0.98 -6.29 -18.91
N SER A 181 -0.63 -6.84 -17.74
CA SER A 181 -1.39 -7.95 -17.15
C SER A 181 -2.74 -7.52 -16.58
N THR A 182 -2.86 -6.27 -16.13
CA THR A 182 -4.09 -5.71 -15.58
C THR A 182 -4.71 -4.63 -16.47
N GLN A 183 -4.02 -4.22 -17.55
CA GLN A 183 -4.40 -3.13 -18.44
C GLN A 183 -4.67 -1.84 -17.66
N ARG A 184 -3.72 -1.49 -16.78
CA ARG A 184 -3.83 -0.33 -15.89
C ARG A 184 -2.53 0.42 -15.78
N LEU A 185 -2.67 1.73 -15.56
CA LEU A 185 -1.56 2.60 -15.19
C LEU A 185 -1.20 2.40 -13.71
N VAL A 186 0.10 2.35 -13.45
CA VAL A 186 0.68 2.23 -12.11
C VAL A 186 1.63 3.40 -11.87
N ILE A 187 1.36 4.17 -10.81
CA ILE A 187 2.18 5.28 -10.36
C ILE A 187 3.28 4.76 -9.45
N ILE A 188 4.51 5.18 -9.71
CA ILE A 188 5.69 4.89 -8.90
C ILE A 188 6.23 6.18 -8.28
N ASP A 189 7.23 6.05 -7.39
CA ASP A 189 7.97 7.17 -6.80
C ASP A 189 7.14 8.03 -5.84
N LEU A 190 6.68 7.42 -4.74
CA LEU A 190 5.83 8.07 -3.73
C LEU A 190 6.63 8.88 -2.70
N GLU A 191 7.76 9.43 -3.11
CA GLU A 191 8.65 10.23 -2.25
C GLU A 191 8.12 11.66 -2.05
N ASP A 192 7.36 12.20 -3.00
CA ASP A 192 6.77 13.55 -2.95
C ASP A 192 5.25 13.48 -3.11
N VAL A 193 4.58 13.26 -1.99
CA VAL A 193 3.12 13.19 -1.89
C VAL A 193 2.60 14.15 -0.83
N GLU A 194 1.51 14.84 -1.15
CA GLU A 194 0.79 15.66 -0.18
C GLU A 194 -0.44 14.90 0.32
N TRP A 195 -0.53 14.75 1.63
CA TRP A 195 -1.70 14.21 2.29
C TRP A 195 -2.78 15.28 2.40
N LEU A 196 -3.83 15.12 1.61
CA LEU A 196 -4.97 16.03 1.59
C LEU A 196 -5.66 15.98 2.95
N LYS A 197 -5.94 17.15 3.53
CA LYS A 197 -6.79 17.23 4.72
C LYS A 197 -8.13 16.61 4.36
N GLN A 198 -8.51 15.52 5.02
CA GLN A 198 -9.85 14.99 4.84
C GLN A 198 -10.85 16.11 5.13
N PRO A 199 -11.90 16.28 4.30
CA PRO A 199 -13.02 17.11 4.72
C PRO A 199 -13.45 16.58 6.08
N LYS A 200 -13.49 17.44 7.10
CA LYS A 200 -14.14 17.09 8.36
C LYS A 200 -15.53 16.59 7.97
N ARG A 201 -15.84 15.31 8.22
CA ARG A 201 -17.21 14.82 8.06
C ARG A 201 -18.09 15.84 8.80
N PRO A 202 -19.15 16.40 8.18
CA PRO A 202 -20.09 17.20 8.93
C PRO A 202 -20.51 16.36 10.13
N ARG A 203 -20.33 16.89 11.35
CA ARG A 203 -20.92 16.27 12.54
C ARG A 203 -22.38 16.05 12.17
N ALA A 204 -22.86 14.81 12.23
CA ALA A 204 -24.29 14.55 12.16
C ALA A 204 -24.92 15.47 13.20
N LEU A 205 -25.71 16.45 12.74
CA LEU A 205 -26.49 17.31 13.60
C LEU A 205 -27.37 16.36 14.42
N GLN A 206 -27.08 16.27 15.71
CA GLN A 206 -27.99 15.58 16.62
C GLN A 206 -29.35 16.29 16.51
N PRO A 207 -30.47 15.55 16.55
CA PRO A 207 -31.78 16.17 16.59
C PRO A 207 -31.82 17.08 17.82
N THR A 208 -32.04 18.37 17.60
CA THR A 208 -32.32 19.33 18.68
C THR A 208 -33.57 18.88 19.39
N SER A 209 -33.44 18.42 20.64
CA SER A 209 -34.58 18.23 21.53
C SER A 209 -35.25 19.58 21.73
N GLY A 210 -36.44 19.75 21.17
CA GLY A 210 -37.24 20.95 21.32
C GLY A 210 -37.55 21.19 22.80
N ASN A 211 -37.25 22.40 23.27
CA ASN A 211 -37.65 22.88 24.58
C ASN A 211 -39.18 23.02 24.61
N LEU A 212 -39.85 22.23 25.44
CA LEU A 212 -41.22 22.52 25.90
C LEU A 212 -41.13 23.07 27.32
N CYS A 213 -41.21 24.40 27.40
CA CYS A 213 -41.50 25.11 28.63
C CYS A 213 -42.99 24.91 28.95
N HIS A 214 -43.31 24.28 30.09
CA HIS A 214 -44.58 24.50 30.76
C HIS A 214 -44.35 24.64 32.27
N HIS A 215 -44.42 25.89 32.74
CA HIS A 215 -44.74 26.21 34.12
C HIS A 215 -46.25 26.00 34.33
N ALA A 216 -46.64 25.21 35.34
CA ALA A 216 -47.72 25.56 36.27
C ALA A 216 -47.87 24.54 37.44
N ALA A 217 -47.72 25.10 38.65
CA ALA A 217 -48.50 24.87 39.87
C ALA A 217 -48.43 23.56 40.70
N ARG A 218 -48.32 23.80 42.01
CA ARG A 218 -48.23 22.88 43.16
C ARG A 218 -49.61 22.34 43.61
N ALA A 219 -49.66 21.03 43.89
CA ALA A 219 -50.25 20.28 45.05
C ALA A 219 -51.75 20.47 45.45
N PRO A 220 -52.41 19.59 46.27
CA PRO A 220 -51.87 18.47 47.06
C PRO A 220 -52.69 17.14 47.13
N ARG A 221 -51.98 16.11 47.63
CA ARG A 221 -52.36 14.90 48.41
C ARG A 221 -53.86 14.50 48.55
N ASN A 222 -54.12 13.21 48.31
CA ASN A 222 -54.99 12.43 49.21
C ASN A 222 -54.56 10.95 49.38
N LYS A 223 -54.91 10.39 50.53
CA LYS A 223 -54.35 9.20 51.21
C LYS A 223 -55.12 7.88 50.99
N ARG A 224 -54.40 6.75 51.22
CA ARG A 224 -54.84 5.38 51.66
C ARG A 224 -55.41 4.46 50.54
N ARG A 225 -55.18 3.13 50.49
CA ARG A 225 -54.89 2.10 51.52
C ARG A 225 -54.44 0.75 50.88
N ARG A 226 -53.43 0.08 51.51
CA ARG A 226 -53.13 -1.37 51.72
C ARG A 226 -53.45 -2.48 50.66
N LEU A 227 -52.38 -3.12 50.12
CA LEU A 227 -51.89 -4.56 50.17
C LEU A 227 -52.90 -5.75 50.26
N PRO A 228 -52.55 -7.04 49.92
CA PRO A 228 -51.31 -7.66 49.35
C PRO A 228 -51.45 -8.86 48.33
N SER A 229 -50.29 -9.35 47.82
CA SER A 229 -49.85 -10.76 47.49
C SER A 229 -50.56 -11.65 46.44
N LEU A 230 -49.89 -12.04 45.33
CA LEU A 230 -49.12 -13.30 45.02
C LEU A 230 -49.90 -14.21 44.00
N PRO A 231 -49.34 -15.31 43.41
CA PRO A 231 -48.43 -15.37 42.24
C PRO A 231 -48.90 -16.38 41.14
N ALA A 232 -47.97 -16.78 40.23
CA ALA A 232 -48.03 -17.91 39.27
C ALA A 232 -48.82 -17.65 37.96
N ALA A 233 -48.52 -18.24 36.80
CA ALA A 233 -47.71 -19.40 36.44
C ALA A 233 -47.26 -19.30 34.95
N CYS A 234 -46.31 -20.16 34.58
CA CYS A 234 -45.82 -20.40 33.24
C CYS A 234 -46.84 -21.05 32.27
N ASN A 235 -46.40 -21.07 31.00
CA ASN A 235 -46.75 -21.98 29.88
C ASN A 235 -47.91 -21.57 28.96
N SER A 236 -47.57 -21.28 27.70
CA SER A 236 -47.47 -22.31 26.64
C SER A 236 -46.57 -21.81 25.51
#